data_AF-A0A960QLJ2-F1
#
_entry.id   AF-A0A960QLJ2-F1
#
_cell.length_a   1.000
_cell.length_b   1.000
_cell.length_c   1.000
_cell.angle_alpha   90.00
_cell.angle_beta   90.00
_cell.angle_gamma   90.00
#
_symmetry.space_group_name_H-M   'P 1'
#
loop_
_entity.id
_entity.type
_entity.pdbx_description
1 polymer ?
#
loop_
_entity_poly.entity_id
_entity_poly.type
_entity_poly.pdbx_seq_one_letter_code
_entity_poly.pdbx_strand_id
1 'polypeptide(L)'
;MKIPRLLQFPFSVSVLLGCVASCSGDGKDPRYSFEDDIEPVLAKYCYDCHADGMDKGSVVLDDYDHVDQLFADEQLWEGVYHNLEGYLMPPGDEAQPSDEERRKIVAWIQR
;
A
#
# COMPACT_ATOMS: atom_id res chain seq x y z
N MET A 1 -14.14 64.58 23.92
CA MET A 1 -13.71 63.32 23.29
C MET A 1 -13.45 62.33 24.44
N LYS A 2 -14.42 61.47 24.80
CA LYS A 2 -14.57 60.05 24.39
C LYS A 2 -13.22 59.31 24.57
N ILE A 3 -13.07 58.31 25.44
CA ILE A 3 -13.85 57.07 25.56
C ILE A 3 -13.81 56.53 27.02
N PRO A 4 -14.89 55.96 27.58
CA PRO A 4 -14.88 55.37 28.92
C PRO A 4 -14.45 53.90 28.94
N ARG A 5 -13.85 53.55 30.07
CA ARG A 5 -13.51 52.21 30.57
C ARG A 5 -14.77 51.32 30.60
N LEU A 6 -14.78 50.22 29.85
CA LEU A 6 -15.80 49.19 29.94
C LEU A 6 -15.16 47.81 30.14
N LEU A 7 -15.55 47.23 31.28
CA LEU A 7 -15.80 45.83 31.58
C LEU A 7 -14.82 44.75 31.09
N GLN A 8 -14.16 44.20 32.10
CA GLN A 8 -13.92 42.78 32.32
C GLN A 8 -14.91 41.86 31.59
N PHE A 9 -14.38 40.98 30.74
CA PHE A 9 -14.99 39.71 30.34
C PHE A 9 -13.94 38.61 30.49
N PRO A 10 -13.93 37.85 31.58
CA PRO A 10 -13.12 36.64 31.66
C PRO A 10 -13.92 35.50 31.05
N PHE A 11 -14.13 35.52 29.73
CA PHE A 11 -14.54 34.31 29.01
C PHE A 11 -13.28 33.65 28.46
N SER A 12 -12.50 33.05 29.37
CA SER A 12 -11.55 31.99 29.01
C SER A 12 -12.36 30.79 28.55
N VAL A 13 -12.77 30.80 27.28
CA VAL A 13 -13.17 29.57 26.59
C VAL A 13 -11.87 28.95 26.09
N SER A 14 -11.21 28.20 26.97
CA SER A 14 -10.20 27.24 26.55
C SER A 14 -10.89 26.12 25.79
N VAL A 15 -11.06 26.31 24.48
CA VAL A 15 -11.28 25.18 23.57
C VAL A 15 -9.96 24.44 23.49
N LEU A 16 -9.80 23.43 24.34
CA LEU A 16 -8.79 22.39 24.15
C LEU A 16 -9.17 21.65 22.87
N LEU A 17 -8.68 22.17 21.75
CA LEU A 17 -8.65 21.50 20.46
C LEU A 17 -7.71 20.31 20.61
N GLY A 18 -8.24 19.21 21.15
CA GLY A 18 -7.57 17.93 21.20
C GLY A 18 -7.25 17.53 19.77
N CYS A 19 -5.96 17.55 19.42
CA CYS A 19 -5.47 16.89 18.22
C CYS A 19 -5.86 15.42 18.33
N VAL A 20 -6.89 15.03 17.58
CA VAL A 20 -7.09 13.63 17.23
C VAL A 20 -5.92 13.27 16.33
N ALA A 21 -4.89 12.66 16.92
CA ALA A 21 -3.85 11.98 16.17
C ALA A 21 -4.52 10.76 15.53
N SER A 22 -5.08 10.97 14.33
CA SER A 22 -5.43 9.88 13.45
C SER A 22 -4.11 9.32 12.93
N CYS A 23 -3.63 8.25 13.55
CA CYS A 23 -2.68 7.37 12.90
C CYS A 23 -3.44 6.73 11.73
N SER A 24 -3.37 7.38 10.57
CA SER A 24 -3.61 6.69 9.31
C SER A 24 -2.56 5.59 9.22
N GLY A 25 -2.97 4.35 9.47
CA GLY A 25 -2.20 3.18 9.08
C GLY A 25 -2.25 3.12 7.57
N ASP A 26 -1.33 3.81 6.91
CA ASP A 26 -1.05 3.59 5.51
C ASP A 26 -0.41 2.22 5.34
N GLY A 27 -0.82 1.51 4.30
CA GLY A 27 -0.17 0.28 3.89
C GLY A 27 -0.80 -0.99 4.43
N LYS A 28 -2.15 -1.05 4.40
CA LYS A 28 -2.93 -2.20 3.96
C LYS A 28 -2.91 -3.48 4.96
N ASP A 29 -3.99 -4.29 5.14
CA ASP A 29 -4.25 -5.65 5.85
C ASP A 29 -3.12 -6.18 6.76
N PRO A 30 -3.33 -6.21 8.09
CA PRO A 30 -2.33 -6.54 9.09
C PRO A 30 -1.94 -8.02 9.17
N ARG A 31 -2.56 -8.91 8.40
CA ARG A 31 -2.29 -10.36 8.48
C ARG A 31 -1.03 -10.80 7.75
N TYR A 32 -0.57 -10.04 6.76
CA TYR A 32 0.60 -10.37 5.94
C TYR A 32 1.55 -9.18 5.85
N SER A 33 2.82 -9.37 6.18
CA SER A 33 3.86 -8.34 5.96
C SER A 33 4.38 -8.44 4.54
N PHE A 34 4.82 -7.33 3.93
CA PHE A 34 5.38 -7.43 2.59
C PHE A 34 6.66 -8.27 2.59
N GLU A 35 7.60 -7.96 3.48
CA GLU A 35 8.95 -8.55 3.50
C GLU A 35 8.94 -10.06 3.82
N ASP A 36 8.10 -10.51 4.75
CA ASP A 36 8.12 -11.92 5.18
C ASP A 36 7.12 -12.80 4.41
N ASP A 37 6.01 -12.23 3.97
CA ASP A 37 4.90 -12.99 3.39
C ASP A 37 4.78 -12.86 1.87
N ILE A 38 5.04 -11.66 1.32
CA ILE A 38 4.70 -11.33 -0.08
C ILE A 38 5.92 -11.33 -0.98
N GLU A 39 6.99 -10.63 -0.58
CA GLU A 39 8.24 -10.52 -1.32
C GLU A 39 8.82 -11.91 -1.65
N PRO A 40 8.84 -12.91 -0.75
CA PRO A 40 9.35 -14.24 -1.11
C PRO A 40 8.53 -14.93 -2.21
N VAL A 41 7.23 -14.66 -2.29
CA VAL A 41 6.36 -15.20 -3.34
C VAL A 41 6.61 -14.46 -4.65
N LEU A 42 6.73 -13.12 -4.62
CA LEU A 42 7.08 -12.33 -5.80
C LEU A 42 8.46 -12.70 -6.35
N ALA A 43 9.45 -12.92 -5.48
CA ALA A 43 10.78 -13.37 -5.86
C ALA A 43 10.77 -14.73 -6.56
N LYS A 44 9.92 -15.65 -6.10
CA LYS A 44 9.84 -17.01 -6.63
C LYS A 44 9.11 -17.10 -7.98
N TYR A 45 8.15 -16.19 -8.24
CA TYR A 45 7.20 -16.35 -9.34
C TYR A 45 7.13 -15.16 -10.30
N CYS A 46 7.61 -13.99 -9.91
CA CYS A 46 7.41 -12.74 -10.65
C CYS A 46 8.72 -12.11 -11.12
N TYR A 47 9.75 -12.09 -10.27
CA TYR A 47 10.98 -11.31 -10.51
C TYR A 47 11.80 -11.81 -11.70
N ASP A 48 11.76 -13.10 -12.03
CA ASP A 48 12.42 -13.64 -13.23
C ASP A 48 11.99 -12.96 -14.55
N CYS A 49 10.80 -12.33 -14.57
CA CYS A 49 10.24 -11.67 -15.75
C CYS A 49 9.97 -10.17 -15.56
N HIS A 50 9.90 -9.70 -14.32
CA HIS A 50 9.45 -8.35 -13.96
C HIS A 50 10.45 -7.62 -13.03
N ALA A 51 11.68 -8.09 -12.92
CA ALA A 51 12.73 -7.43 -12.15
C ALA A 51 14.10 -7.63 -12.82
N ASP A 52 15.17 -7.11 -12.22
CA ASP A 52 16.55 -7.26 -12.68
C ASP A 52 16.77 -6.80 -14.14
N GLY A 53 16.06 -5.72 -14.51
CA GLY A 53 16.09 -5.16 -15.87
C GLY A 53 15.18 -5.87 -16.87
N MET A 54 14.36 -6.83 -16.43
CA MET A 54 13.30 -7.44 -17.21
C MET A 54 11.97 -6.70 -16.99
N ASP A 55 11.21 -6.50 -18.06
CA ASP A 55 9.98 -5.70 -18.07
C ASP A 55 8.88 -6.37 -18.91
N LYS A 56 8.72 -7.69 -18.80
CA LYS A 56 7.72 -8.41 -19.62
C LYS A 56 6.33 -7.79 -19.40
N GLY A 57 5.62 -7.55 -20.50
CA GLY A 57 4.31 -6.89 -20.43
C GLY A 57 4.34 -5.45 -19.96
N SER A 58 5.51 -4.80 -20.01
CA SER A 58 5.74 -3.41 -19.55
C SER A 58 5.48 -3.23 -18.06
N VAL A 59 5.75 -4.27 -17.26
CA VAL A 59 5.60 -4.28 -15.80
C VAL A 59 6.95 -4.56 -15.17
N VAL A 60 7.34 -3.70 -14.23
CA VAL A 60 8.57 -3.80 -13.43
C VAL A 60 8.20 -3.70 -11.95
N LEU A 61 8.74 -4.58 -11.11
CA LEU A 61 8.40 -4.72 -9.70
C LEU A 61 9.53 -4.28 -8.75
N ASP A 62 10.69 -3.89 -9.29
CA ASP A 62 11.89 -3.50 -8.56
C ASP A 62 12.40 -2.08 -8.87
N ASP A 63 11.74 -1.32 -9.76
CA ASP A 63 12.15 0.03 -10.15
C ASP A 63 11.56 1.11 -9.23
N TYR A 64 11.88 1.01 -7.93
CA TYR A 64 11.40 1.93 -6.91
C TYR A 64 12.53 2.28 -5.92
N ASP A 65 12.77 3.57 -5.69
CA ASP A 65 13.79 4.01 -4.72
C ASP A 65 13.46 3.58 -3.28
N HIS A 66 12.16 3.47 -2.98
CA HIS A 66 11.62 3.10 -1.68
C HIS A 66 10.42 2.18 -1.86
N VAL A 67 10.31 1.18 -0.98
CA VAL A 67 9.21 0.19 -1.02
C VAL A 67 7.82 0.85 -0.90
N ASP A 68 7.74 2.00 -0.22
CA ASP A 68 6.50 2.79 -0.12
C ASP A 68 5.99 3.28 -1.49
N GLN A 69 6.90 3.55 -2.44
CA GLN A 69 6.51 3.96 -3.79
C GLN A 69 5.91 2.79 -4.56
N LEU A 70 6.51 1.60 -4.44
CA LEU A 70 5.95 0.37 -4.98
C LEU A 70 4.55 0.14 -4.42
N PHE A 71 4.34 0.37 -3.12
CA PHE A 71 3.03 0.17 -2.48
C PHE A 71 1.96 1.16 -2.92
N ALA A 72 2.35 2.39 -3.26
CA ALA A 72 1.46 3.46 -3.69
C ALA A 72 1.00 3.35 -5.15
N ASP A 73 1.60 2.45 -5.94
CA ASP A 73 1.20 2.23 -7.33
C ASP A 73 -0.07 1.38 -7.43
N GLU A 74 -1.23 2.03 -7.27
CA GLU A 74 -2.54 1.37 -7.33
C GLU A 74 -2.79 0.67 -8.68
N GLN A 75 -2.33 1.27 -9.78
CA GLN A 75 -2.55 0.73 -11.12
C GLN A 75 -1.77 -0.56 -11.35
N LEU A 76 -0.51 -0.60 -10.89
CA LEU A 76 0.28 -1.82 -10.87
C LEU A 76 -0.46 -2.92 -10.10
N TRP A 77 -0.87 -2.63 -8.86
CA TRP A 77 -1.47 -3.66 -8.00
C TRP A 77 -2.85 -4.11 -8.46
N GLU A 78 -3.66 -3.24 -9.08
CA GLU A 78 -4.90 -3.63 -9.76
C GLU A 78 -4.61 -4.64 -10.89
N GLY A 79 -3.58 -4.38 -11.69
CA GLY A 79 -3.12 -5.31 -12.73
C GLY A 79 -2.68 -6.66 -12.15
N VAL A 80 -1.86 -6.65 -11.09
CA VAL A 80 -1.42 -7.87 -10.41
C VAL A 80 -2.62 -8.65 -9.85
N TYR A 81 -3.57 -7.96 -9.20
CA TYR A 81 -4.79 -8.57 -8.67
C TYR A 81 -5.58 -9.31 -9.76
N HIS A 82 -5.89 -8.65 -10.87
CA HIS A 82 -6.67 -9.26 -11.95
C HIS A 82 -5.94 -10.44 -12.61
N ASN A 83 -4.63 -10.34 -12.80
CA ASN A 83 -3.84 -11.43 -13.37
C ASN A 83 -3.76 -12.63 -12.43
N LEU A 84 -3.67 -12.41 -11.11
CA LEU A 84 -3.67 -13.47 -10.13
C LEU A 84 -5.05 -14.14 -10.01
N GLU A 85 -6.13 -13.38 -9.86
CA GLU A 85 -7.51 -13.91 -9.82
C GLU A 85 -7.87 -14.68 -11.10
N GLY A 86 -7.37 -14.23 -12.24
CA GLY A 86 -7.59 -14.87 -13.54
C GLY A 86 -6.68 -16.07 -13.84
N TYR A 87 -5.76 -16.43 -12.94
CA TYR A 87 -4.74 -17.47 -13.17
C TYR A 87 -3.94 -17.22 -14.47
N LEU A 88 -3.73 -15.95 -14.80
CA LEU A 88 -3.03 -15.53 -16.01
C LEU A 88 -1.53 -15.31 -15.77
N MET A 89 -1.15 -15.00 -14.53
CA MET A 89 0.24 -14.86 -14.12
C MET A 89 0.60 -15.82 -12.97
N PRO A 90 1.81 -16.40 -13.00
CA PRO A 90 2.78 -16.42 -14.13
C PRO A 90 2.19 -17.06 -15.41
N PRO A 91 2.80 -16.92 -16.60
CA PRO A 91 2.28 -17.54 -17.81
C PRO A 91 2.30 -19.09 -17.71
N GLY A 92 1.52 -19.76 -18.55
CA GLY A 92 1.24 -21.20 -18.40
C GLY A 92 2.43 -22.14 -18.55
N ASP A 93 3.54 -21.68 -19.11
CA ASP A 93 4.82 -22.38 -19.21
C ASP A 93 5.73 -22.20 -17.99
N GLU A 94 5.34 -21.34 -17.04
CA GLU A 94 6.08 -21.04 -15.82
C GLU A 94 5.44 -21.67 -14.57
N ALA A 95 6.23 -21.77 -13.50
CA ALA A 95 5.76 -22.29 -12.23
C ALA A 95 4.63 -21.41 -11.66
N GLN A 96 3.54 -22.03 -11.23
CA GLN A 96 2.42 -21.31 -10.64
C GLN A 96 2.52 -21.23 -9.11
N PRO A 97 2.12 -20.10 -8.50
CA PRO A 97 1.81 -20.04 -7.08
C PRO A 97 0.70 -21.03 -6.74
N SER A 98 0.81 -21.63 -5.56
CA SER A 98 -0.31 -22.36 -4.97
C SER A 98 -1.50 -21.43 -4.71
N ASP A 99 -2.69 -22.01 -4.55
CA ASP A 99 -3.89 -21.24 -4.21
C ASP A 99 -3.74 -20.45 -2.90
N GLU A 100 -2.92 -20.93 -1.97
CA GLU A 100 -2.64 -20.25 -0.70
C GLU A 100 -1.72 -19.04 -0.90
N GLU A 101 -0.61 -19.21 -1.62
CA GLU A 101 0.30 -18.12 -1.98
C GLU A 101 -0.42 -17.03 -2.79
N ARG A 102 -1.27 -17.43 -3.75
CA ARG A 102 -2.09 -16.51 -4.54
C ARG A 102 -3.08 -15.73 -3.66
N ARG A 103 -3.83 -16.42 -2.80
CA ARG A 103 -4.78 -15.79 -1.87
C ARG A 103 -4.09 -14.84 -0.90
N LYS A 104 -2.88 -15.17 -0.48
CA LYS A 104 -2.05 -14.31 0.37
C LYS A 104 -1.74 -12.99 -0.33
N ILE A 105 -1.25 -13.03 -1.59
CA ILE A 105 -0.98 -11.80 -2.36
C ILE A 105 -2.26 -11.01 -2.62
N VAL A 106 -3.34 -11.67 -3.05
CA VAL A 106 -4.61 -11.00 -3.33
C VAL A 106 -5.18 -10.32 -2.09
N ALA A 107 -5.21 -11.03 -0.95
CA ALA A 107 -5.62 -10.44 0.32
C ALA A 107 -4.70 -9.27 0.72
N TRP A 108 -3.41 -9.35 0.34
CA TRP A 108 -2.46 -8.28 0.56
C TRP A 108 -2.57 -7.09 -0.43
N ILE A 109 -3.29 -7.24 -1.54
CA ILE A 109 -3.55 -6.13 -2.47
C ILE A 109 -4.84 -5.39 -2.10
N GLN A 110 -5.90 -6.12 -1.76
CA GLN A 110 -7.26 -5.59 -1.54
C GLN A 110 -7.42 -4.77 -0.25
N ARG A 111 -6.31 -4.38 0.35
CA ARG A 111 -6.23 -4.03 1.75
C ARG A 111 -6.06 -2.56 2.04
#